data_AF-A0A2H0UEW5-F1
#
_entry.id   AF-A0A2H0UEW5-F1
#
_cell.length_a   1.000
_cell.length_b   1.000
_cell.length_c   1.000
_cell.angle_alpha   90.00
_cell.angle_beta   90.00
_cell.angle_gamma   90.00
#
_symmetry.space_group_name_H-M   'P 1'
#
loop_
_entity.id
_entity.type
_entity.pdbx_description
1 polymer ?
#
loop_
_entity_poly.entity_id
_entity_poly.type
_entity_poly.pdbx_seq_one_letter_code
_entity_poly.pdbx_strand_id
1 'polypeptide(L)'
;MWFVRGKKKVARRQSRRAPARDAHYAEYKEHAREIITARVAYWNQTYQFSYGRIAIKNQRRCWGSCSEKQNLNFNYKIIFLPEALMDYVVVHELCHLAELNHSKHFWAEVAKSFPEYKEHARHLERITHVPARGFPSSVVATQEILA
;
A
#
# COMPACT_ATOMS: atom_id res chain seq x y z
N MET A 1 -28.72 35.88 -47.75
CA MET A 1 -27.54 35.85 -48.63
C MET A 1 -26.40 35.18 -47.86
N TRP A 2 -25.96 33.97 -48.29
CA TRP A 2 -24.65 33.32 -48.05
C TRP A 2 -24.38 32.69 -46.65
N PHE A 3 -24.36 31.34 -46.53
CA PHE A 3 -23.18 30.42 -46.50
C PHE A 3 -22.43 30.45 -45.13
N VAL A 4 -22.01 29.38 -44.43
CA VAL A 4 -21.36 28.09 -44.78
C VAL A 4 -21.52 27.08 -43.62
N ARG A 5 -21.65 25.78 -43.96
CA ARG A 5 -21.41 24.62 -43.08
C ARG A 5 -19.93 24.47 -42.72
N GLY A 6 -19.59 24.42 -41.42
CA GLY A 6 -18.29 23.95 -40.94
C GLY A 6 -18.39 22.60 -40.23
N LYS A 7 -17.94 21.51 -40.87
CA LYS A 7 -17.79 20.19 -40.23
C LYS A 7 -16.65 20.27 -39.20
N LYS A 8 -16.95 20.14 -37.90
CA LYS A 8 -15.92 19.95 -36.88
C LYS A 8 -15.31 18.55 -37.04
N LYS A 9 -14.03 18.48 -37.41
CA LYS A 9 -13.25 17.23 -37.37
C LYS A 9 -13.07 16.84 -35.89
N VAL A 10 -13.67 15.72 -35.49
CA VAL A 10 -13.37 15.11 -34.18
C VAL A 10 -11.99 14.46 -34.31
N ALA A 11 -10.97 15.13 -33.78
CA ALA A 11 -9.63 14.57 -33.72
C ALA A 11 -9.65 13.36 -32.78
N ARG A 12 -9.43 12.17 -33.32
CA ARG A 12 -9.23 10.93 -32.55
C ARG A 12 -8.00 11.14 -31.66
N ARG A 13 -8.22 11.41 -30.37
CA ARG A 13 -7.16 11.58 -29.37
C ARG A 13 -6.36 10.28 -29.32
N GLN A 14 -5.17 10.28 -29.92
CA GLN A 14 -4.24 9.17 -29.82
C GLN A 14 -4.01 8.89 -28.33
N SER A 15 -4.33 7.69 -27.88
CA SER A 15 -4.12 7.25 -26.50
C SER A 15 -2.62 7.29 -26.19
N ARG A 16 -2.16 8.32 -25.49
CA ARG A 16 -0.82 8.32 -24.91
C ARG A 16 -0.79 7.21 -23.87
N ARG A 17 -0.02 6.14 -24.12
CA ARG A 17 0.25 5.09 -23.12
C ARG A 17 0.75 5.77 -21.84
N ALA A 18 0.13 5.46 -20.70
CA ALA A 18 0.60 5.96 -19.41
C ALA A 18 2.05 5.51 -19.18
N PRO A 19 2.89 6.32 -18.51
CA PRO A 19 4.25 5.89 -18.17
C PRO A 19 4.18 4.61 -17.35
N ALA A 20 5.09 3.65 -17.58
CA ALA A 20 5.00 2.27 -17.09
C ALA A 20 4.77 2.13 -15.55
N ARG A 21 5.18 3.12 -14.76
CA ARG A 21 4.91 3.18 -13.31
C ARG A 21 3.42 3.30 -12.96
N ASP A 22 2.66 3.97 -13.80
CA ASP A 22 1.22 4.16 -13.61
C ASP A 22 0.44 2.92 -14.08
N ALA A 23 0.96 2.19 -15.07
CA ALA A 23 0.36 0.94 -15.53
C ALA A 23 0.43 -0.16 -14.45
N HIS A 24 1.62 -0.40 -13.88
CA HIS A 24 1.79 -1.40 -12.81
C HIS A 24 0.99 -1.03 -11.56
N TYR A 25 0.91 0.27 -11.22
CA TYR A 25 0.04 0.70 -10.13
C TYR A 25 -1.44 0.45 -10.47
N ALA A 26 -1.90 0.82 -11.67
CA ALA A 26 -3.29 0.61 -12.08
C ALA A 26 -3.68 -0.88 -12.09
N GLU A 27 -2.76 -1.77 -12.44
CA GLU A 27 -2.94 -3.22 -12.46
C GLU A 27 -3.11 -3.80 -11.04
N TYR A 28 -2.24 -3.45 -10.10
CA TYR A 28 -2.21 -4.10 -8.78
C TYR A 28 -2.96 -3.33 -7.67
N LYS A 29 -3.40 -2.08 -7.90
CA LYS A 29 -3.98 -1.23 -6.84
C LYS A 29 -5.24 -1.84 -6.22
N GLU A 30 -6.15 -2.39 -7.03
CA GLU A 30 -7.41 -2.95 -6.51
C GLU A 30 -7.14 -4.25 -5.74
N HIS A 31 -6.30 -5.15 -6.28
CA HIS A 31 -5.86 -6.35 -5.57
C HIS A 31 -5.14 -6.03 -4.24
N ALA A 32 -4.25 -5.03 -4.25
CA ALA A 32 -3.60 -4.57 -3.04
C ALA A 32 -4.59 -4.04 -2.00
N ARG A 33 -5.69 -3.41 -2.43
CA ARG A 33 -6.71 -2.92 -1.50
C ARG A 33 -7.49 -4.06 -0.89
N GLU A 34 -7.85 -5.08 -1.64
CA GLU A 34 -8.54 -6.26 -1.14
C GLU A 34 -7.71 -6.95 -0.04
N ILE A 35 -6.45 -7.28 -0.36
CA ILE A 35 -5.53 -7.93 0.59
C ILE A 35 -5.36 -7.08 1.85
N ILE A 36 -5.06 -5.78 1.68
CA ILE A 36 -4.73 -4.92 2.82
C ILE A 36 -5.94 -4.59 3.66
N THR A 37 -7.13 -4.45 3.06
CA THR A 37 -8.36 -4.28 3.83
C THR A 37 -8.63 -5.51 4.67
N ALA A 38 -8.44 -6.71 4.12
CA ALA A 38 -8.59 -7.96 4.86
C ALA A 38 -7.56 -8.09 5.99
N ARG A 39 -6.28 -7.79 5.74
CA ARG A 39 -5.23 -7.83 6.77
C ARG A 39 -5.44 -6.79 7.88
N VAL A 40 -5.85 -5.57 7.53
CA VAL A 40 -6.20 -4.54 8.52
C VAL A 40 -7.35 -5.03 9.39
N ALA A 41 -8.42 -5.57 8.79
CA ALA A 41 -9.56 -6.09 9.54
C ALA A 41 -9.18 -7.26 10.45
N TYR A 42 -8.34 -8.19 9.97
CA TYR A 42 -7.83 -9.32 10.74
C TYR A 42 -7.03 -8.85 11.97
N TRP A 43 -6.00 -8.05 11.76
CA TRP A 43 -5.12 -7.61 12.85
C TRP A 43 -5.82 -6.66 13.82
N ASN A 44 -6.76 -5.84 13.34
CA ASN A 44 -7.54 -4.95 14.22
C ASN A 44 -8.45 -5.71 15.18
N GLN A 45 -8.65 -7.02 15.04
CA GLN A 45 -9.33 -7.85 16.05
C GLN A 45 -8.57 -7.83 17.39
N THR A 46 -7.24 -7.72 17.37
CA THR A 46 -6.41 -7.63 18.58
C THR A 46 -6.52 -6.27 19.25
N TYR A 47 -6.64 -5.20 18.46
CA TYR A 47 -6.49 -3.83 18.93
C TYR A 47 -7.81 -3.09 19.15
N GLN A 48 -8.84 -3.44 18.38
CA GLN A 48 -10.16 -2.80 18.41
C GLN A 48 -10.10 -1.28 18.19
N PHE A 49 -9.16 -0.80 17.36
CA PHE A 49 -9.05 0.64 17.07
C PHE A 49 -10.08 1.09 16.04
N SER A 50 -10.54 2.33 16.19
CA SER A 50 -11.26 3.03 15.13
C SER A 50 -10.26 3.61 14.12
N TYR A 51 -10.58 3.52 12.84
CA TYR A 51 -9.79 4.14 11.77
C TYR A 51 -10.69 4.79 10.72
N GLY A 52 -10.13 5.76 10.01
CA GLY A 52 -10.76 6.43 8.88
C GLY A 52 -10.75 5.56 7.63
N ARG A 53 -10.30 6.11 6.51
CA ARG A 53 -10.21 5.32 5.27
C ARG A 53 -8.87 4.58 5.16
N ILE A 54 -8.90 3.47 4.42
CA ILE A 54 -7.70 2.81 3.90
C ILE A 54 -7.45 3.31 2.48
N ALA A 55 -6.23 3.78 2.19
CA ALA A 55 -5.86 4.26 0.87
C ALA A 55 -4.61 3.56 0.34
N ILE A 56 -4.73 2.97 -0.86
CA ILE A 56 -3.60 2.40 -1.58
C ILE A 56 -2.94 3.48 -2.46
N LYS A 57 -1.60 3.58 -2.38
CA LYS A 57 -0.77 4.62 -2.99
C LYS A 57 0.42 4.02 -3.73
N ASN A 58 1.05 4.81 -4.60
CA ASN A 58 2.34 4.48 -5.24
C ASN A 58 3.45 5.40 -4.69
N GLN A 59 3.77 5.24 -3.41
CA GLN A 59 4.78 6.05 -2.72
C GLN A 59 6.20 5.58 -3.05
N ARG A 60 7.19 6.48 -2.96
CA ARG A 60 8.60 6.17 -3.26
C ARG A 60 9.43 5.85 -2.02
N ARG A 61 9.01 6.32 -0.84
CA ARG A 61 9.86 6.40 0.36
C ARG A 61 9.33 5.62 1.56
N CYS A 62 8.09 5.16 1.53
CA CYS A 62 7.50 4.42 2.64
C CYS A 62 6.60 3.28 2.15
N TRP A 63 6.43 2.30 3.02
CA TRP A 63 5.53 1.17 2.86
C TRP A 63 4.12 1.47 3.38
N GLY A 64 4.02 2.31 4.41
CA GLY A 64 2.76 2.82 4.94
C GLY A 64 2.90 4.21 5.56
N SER A 65 1.78 4.77 6.01
CA SER A 65 1.71 5.92 6.91
C SER A 65 0.28 6.08 7.47
N CYS A 66 0.18 6.46 8.74
CA CYS A 66 -1.07 6.90 9.36
C CYS A 66 -1.11 8.44 9.47
N SER A 67 -2.21 9.07 9.06
CA SER A 67 -2.40 10.51 9.24
C SER A 67 -3.00 10.84 10.60
N GLU A 68 -2.84 12.07 11.10
CA GLU A 68 -3.54 12.57 12.29
C GLU A 68 -5.07 12.38 12.24
N LYS A 69 -5.67 12.38 11.03
CA LYS A 69 -7.10 12.06 10.80
C LYS A 69 -7.42 10.56 10.79
N GLN A 70 -6.54 9.73 11.35
CA GLN A 70 -6.65 8.28 11.45
C GLN A 70 -6.85 7.54 10.11
N ASN A 71 -6.42 8.12 8.98
CA ASN A 71 -6.42 7.43 7.70
C ASN A 71 -5.15 6.59 7.55
N LEU A 72 -5.32 5.31 7.23
CA LEU A 72 -4.24 4.39 6.95
C LEU A 72 -3.91 4.44 5.46
N ASN A 73 -2.63 4.70 5.14
CA ASN A 73 -2.16 4.73 3.76
C ASN A 73 -1.11 3.65 3.58
N PHE A 74 -1.22 2.91 2.48
CA PHE A 74 -0.32 1.81 2.18
C PHE A 74 0.21 1.92 0.75
N ASN A 75 1.48 1.60 0.58
CA ASN A 75 2.06 1.46 -0.74
C ASN A 75 1.56 0.15 -1.36
N TYR A 76 1.02 0.17 -2.58
CA TYR A 76 0.49 -1.06 -3.20
C TYR A 76 1.55 -2.18 -3.28
N LYS A 77 2.84 -1.81 -3.32
CA LYS A 77 3.94 -2.78 -3.41
C LYS A 77 4.15 -3.61 -2.15
N ILE A 78 3.48 -3.29 -1.03
CA ILE A 78 3.59 -4.12 0.18
C ILE A 78 3.10 -5.55 -0.05
N ILE A 79 2.21 -5.77 -1.03
CA ILE A 79 1.76 -7.14 -1.37
C ILE A 79 2.87 -8.00 -1.96
N PHE A 80 4.00 -7.42 -2.39
CA PHE A 80 5.14 -8.20 -2.88
C PHE A 80 6.20 -8.45 -1.81
N LEU A 81 5.97 -8.00 -0.58
CA LEU A 81 6.81 -8.36 0.54
C LEU A 81 6.48 -9.80 0.99
N PRO A 82 7.44 -10.50 1.62
CA PRO A 82 7.12 -11.67 2.44
C PRO A 82 5.96 -11.36 3.38
N GLU A 83 5.03 -12.30 3.54
CA GLU A 83 3.78 -12.11 4.29
C GLU A 83 4.00 -11.53 5.69
N ALA A 84 5.00 -12.04 6.42
CA ALA A 84 5.34 -11.54 7.76
C ALA A 84 5.75 -10.05 7.77
N LEU A 85 6.39 -9.56 6.71
CA LEU A 85 6.75 -8.14 6.59
C LEU A 85 5.57 -7.28 6.14
N MET A 86 4.69 -7.80 5.29
CA MET A 86 3.43 -7.14 4.96
C MET A 86 2.59 -6.93 6.22
N ASP A 87 2.39 -8.00 6.99
CA ASP A 87 1.61 -7.97 8.23
C ASP A 87 2.25 -7.09 9.30
N TYR A 88 3.58 -7.11 9.41
CA TYR A 88 4.31 -6.19 10.28
C TYR A 88 4.03 -4.73 9.91
N VAL A 89 4.06 -4.36 8.61
CA VAL A 89 3.72 -2.99 8.17
C VAL A 89 2.27 -2.66 8.49
N VAL A 90 1.33 -3.59 8.27
CA VAL A 90 -0.09 -3.38 8.61
C VAL A 90 -0.26 -3.11 10.10
N VAL A 91 0.34 -3.92 10.97
CA VAL A 91 0.31 -3.72 12.42
C VAL A 91 0.99 -2.42 12.82
N HIS A 92 2.11 -2.06 12.20
CA HIS A 92 2.79 -0.80 12.46
C HIS A 92 1.88 0.41 12.21
N GLU A 93 1.20 0.45 11.06
CA GLU A 93 0.27 1.54 10.76
C GLU A 93 -0.99 1.52 11.63
N LEU A 94 -1.49 0.34 12.02
CA LEU A 94 -2.57 0.21 13.00
C LEU A 94 -2.18 0.78 14.36
N CYS A 95 -0.97 0.49 14.85
CA CYS A 95 -0.50 0.98 16.15
C CYS A 95 -0.35 2.50 16.18
N HIS A 96 -0.17 3.14 15.01
CA HIS A 96 -0.20 4.58 14.91
C HIS A 96 -1.56 5.21 15.23
N LEU A 97 -2.65 4.45 15.21
CA LEU A 97 -3.98 4.92 15.63
C LEU A 97 -4.05 5.20 17.14
N ALA A 98 -3.22 4.52 17.94
CA ALA A 98 -3.09 4.74 19.37
C ALA A 98 -1.98 5.75 19.70
N GLU A 99 -0.87 5.74 18.97
CA GLU A 99 0.28 6.62 19.20
C GLU A 99 0.94 7.03 17.88
N LEU A 100 0.84 8.31 17.51
CA LEU A 100 1.33 8.80 16.21
C LEU A 100 2.87 8.85 16.08
N ASN A 101 3.59 8.80 17.20
CA ASN A 101 5.06 8.77 17.22
C ASN A 101 5.57 7.38 17.63
N HIS A 102 6.86 7.10 17.42
CA HIS A 102 7.47 5.83 17.79
C HIS A 102 7.94 5.77 19.25
N SER A 103 7.12 6.24 20.20
CA SER A 103 7.44 6.17 21.64
C SER A 103 7.45 4.74 22.17
N LYS A 104 7.81 4.59 23.46
CA LYS A 104 7.73 3.30 24.16
C LYS A 104 6.32 2.70 24.12
N HIS A 105 5.28 3.54 24.18
CA HIS A 105 3.89 3.11 24.12
C HIS A 105 3.55 2.51 22.75
N PHE A 106 3.97 3.18 21.66
CA PHE A 106 3.84 2.65 20.30
C PHE A 106 4.46 1.26 20.15
N TRP A 107 5.71 1.08 20.61
CA TRP A 107 6.39 -0.20 20.48
C TRP A 107 5.77 -1.29 21.38
N ALA A 108 5.17 -0.92 22.51
CA ALA A 108 4.40 -1.85 23.33
C ALA A 108 3.15 -2.35 22.58
N GLU A 109 2.46 -1.49 21.84
CA GLU A 109 1.32 -1.88 21.00
C GLU A 109 1.75 -2.83 19.86
N VAL A 110 2.84 -2.51 19.17
CA VAL A 110 3.39 -3.39 18.11
C VAL A 110 3.77 -4.76 18.68
N ALA A 111 4.40 -4.79 19.85
CA ALA A 111 4.86 -6.02 20.48
C ALA A 111 3.73 -7.00 20.86
N LYS A 112 2.47 -6.56 20.96
CA LYS A 112 1.32 -7.44 21.21
C LYS A 112 1.14 -8.49 20.12
N SER A 113 1.41 -8.12 18.86
CA SER A 113 1.29 -9.02 17.70
C SER A 113 2.66 -9.45 17.17
N PHE A 114 3.68 -8.60 17.32
CA PHE A 114 5.04 -8.86 16.85
C PHE A 114 6.05 -8.65 17.99
N PRO A 115 6.23 -9.60 18.92
CA PRO A 115 7.21 -9.49 20.00
C PRO A 115 8.64 -9.22 19.49
N GLU A 116 9.00 -9.87 18.38
CA GLU A 116 10.29 -9.72 17.69
C GLU A 116 10.27 -8.63 16.60
N TYR A 117 9.53 -7.53 16.83
CA TYR A 117 9.36 -6.45 15.84
C TYR A 117 10.68 -5.84 15.36
N LYS A 118 11.74 -5.89 16.18
CA LYS A 118 13.07 -5.38 15.82
C LYS A 118 13.68 -6.15 14.65
N GLU A 119 13.42 -7.44 14.54
CA GLU A 119 13.91 -8.25 13.42
C GLU A 119 13.19 -7.90 12.13
N HIS A 120 11.88 -7.72 12.21
CA HIS A 120 11.03 -7.29 11.10
C HIS A 120 11.42 -5.91 10.61
N ALA A 121 11.68 -4.96 11.53
CA ALA A 121 12.19 -3.63 11.21
C ALA A 121 13.53 -3.70 10.46
N ARG A 122 14.51 -4.45 10.98
CA ARG A 122 15.82 -4.65 10.34
C ARG A 122 15.72 -5.34 8.98
N HIS A 123 14.78 -6.25 8.80
CA HIS A 123 14.53 -6.88 7.51
C HIS A 123 13.94 -5.87 6.53
N LEU A 124 12.93 -5.12 6.96
CA LEU A 124 12.30 -4.10 6.13
C LEU A 124 13.31 -3.03 5.69
N GLU A 125 14.19 -2.58 6.58
CA GLU A 125 15.30 -1.65 6.30
C GLU A 125 16.21 -2.15 5.18
N ARG A 126 16.56 -3.44 5.15
CA ARG A 126 17.37 -4.03 4.07
C ARG A 126 16.66 -4.01 2.71
N ILE A 127 15.33 -3.92 2.71
CA ILE A 127 14.49 -3.85 1.49
C ILE A 127 14.19 -2.38 1.10
N THR A 128 14.55 -1.36 1.91
CA THR A 128 14.02 0.04 1.80
C THR A 128 14.30 0.81 0.51
N HIS A 129 14.84 0.21 -0.55
CA HIS A 129 14.57 0.71 -1.91
C HIS A 129 13.28 0.11 -2.44
N VAL A 130 12.13 0.80 -2.22
CA VAL A 130 10.86 0.49 -2.89
C VAL A 130 11.12 0.47 -4.40
N PRO A 131 11.12 -0.71 -5.07
CA PRO A 131 11.67 -0.81 -6.41
C PRO A 131 10.93 0.11 -7.38
N ALA A 132 11.69 0.86 -8.18
CA ALA A 132 11.14 1.81 -9.15
C ALA A 132 10.29 1.13 -10.24
N ARG A 133 10.57 -0.14 -10.49
CA ARG A 133 9.90 -1.08 -11.39
C ARG A 133 9.58 -2.33 -10.54
N GLY A 134 8.49 -3.02 -10.84
CA GLY A 134 7.94 -4.13 -10.02
C GLY A 134 8.99 -5.11 -9.48
N PHE A 135 8.65 -5.77 -8.38
CA PHE A 135 9.53 -6.79 -7.80
C PHE A 135 9.83 -7.87 -8.86
N PRO A 136 11.08 -8.37 -8.97
CA PRO A 136 11.39 -9.46 -9.88
C PRO A 136 10.54 -10.69 -9.53
N SER A 137 10.15 -11.46 -10.56
CA SER A 137 9.27 -12.63 -10.44
C SER A 137 9.68 -13.65 -9.38
N SER A 138 10.95 -13.65 -8.98
CA SER A 138 11.50 -14.52 -7.93
C SER A 138 11.06 -14.17 -6.50
N VAL A 139 10.53 -12.97 -6.25
CA VAL A 139 10.03 -12.56 -4.92
C VAL A 139 8.51 -12.77 -4.79
N VAL A 140 7.82 -12.95 -5.91
CA VAL A 140 6.35 -13.12 -5.98
C VAL A 140 5.91 -14.56 -5.63
N ALA A 141 6.85 -15.48 -5.39
CA ALA A 141 6.60 -16.93 -5.29
C ALA A 141 5.89 -17.40 -4.01
N THR A 142 5.19 -16.53 -3.27
CA THR A 142 4.42 -16.93 -2.06
C THR A 142 2.93 -16.57 -2.13
N GLN A 143 2.41 -16.10 -3.26
CA GLN A 143 0.98 -15.80 -3.44
C GLN A 143 0.23 -16.76 -4.40
N GLU A 144 0.61 -18.05 -4.43
CA GLU A 144 -0.11 -19.10 -5.18
C GLU A 144 -0.86 -20.08 -4.26
N ILE A 145 -1.28 -19.65 -3.07
CA ILE A 145 -2.21 -20.44 -2.24
C ILE A 145 -3.30 -19.51 -1.73
N LEU A 146 -4.34 -19.32 -2.56
CA LEU A 146 -5.75 -19.17 -2.19
C LEU A 146 -6.56 -18.98 -3.50
N ALA A 147 -6.71 -20.08 -4.26
CA ALA A 147 -7.83 -20.48 -5.12
C ALA A 147 -7.35 -21.44 -6.22
#